data_AF-A0A9X0QGG6-F1
#
_entry.id   AF-A0A9X0QGG6-F1
#
_cell.length_a   1.000
_cell.length_b   1.000
_cell.length_c   1.000
_cell.angle_alpha   90.00
_cell.angle_beta   90.00
_cell.angle_gamma   90.00
#
_symmetry.space_group_name_H-M   'P 1'
#
loop_
_entity.id
_entity.type
_entity.pdbx_description
1 polymer ?
#
loop_
_entity_poly.entity_id
_entity_poly.type
_entity_poly.pdbx_seq_one_letter_code
_entity_poly.pdbx_strand_id
1 'polypeptide(L)'
;MKHRTLGLCVLALVTLAISSVAHADTFDFSFSGILFSGSGTFTATEQGATDVYDVTGVTGAVRDWAGSSNISSLIGLNNFNGNDNKLIFPGVASKFFDAAGVSFALADGDVINLNDSWGSEYAVIGAPKGLSLPEVATIGIAKNSPVPEPSSLALFGTGIFGIAGAIRLKLRFG
;
A
#
# COMPACT_ATOMS: atom_id res chain seq x y z
N MET A 1 -32.97 3.63 -36.28
CA MET A 1 -32.04 2.66 -35.65
C MET A 1 -30.59 3.17 -35.47
N LYS A 2 -30.11 4.17 -36.23
CA LYS A 2 -28.70 4.65 -36.18
C LYS A 2 -28.32 5.47 -34.93
N HIS A 3 -29.29 6.07 -34.23
CA HIS A 3 -29.02 6.91 -33.05
C HIS A 3 -28.76 6.12 -31.76
N ARG A 4 -29.29 4.89 -31.66
CA ARG A 4 -29.13 4.04 -30.46
C ARG A 4 -27.72 3.47 -30.32
N THR A 5 -27.07 3.14 -31.43
CA THR A 5 -25.70 2.59 -31.44
C THR A 5 -24.64 3.65 -31.17
N LEU A 6 -24.88 4.90 -31.57
CA LEU A 6 -23.96 6.02 -31.29
C LEU A 6 -23.98 6.40 -29.80
N GLY A 7 -25.16 6.39 -29.18
CA GLY A 7 -25.31 6.66 -27.74
C GLY A 7 -24.59 5.63 -26.84
N LEU A 8 -24.60 4.34 -27.23
CA LEU A 8 -23.88 3.28 -26.51
C LEU A 8 -22.36 3.41 -26.60
N CYS A 9 -21.81 3.83 -27.75
CA CYS A 9 -20.38 4.08 -27.89
C CYS A 9 -19.90 5.30 -27.10
N VAL A 10 -20.71 6.38 -27.05
CA VAL A 10 -20.39 7.58 -26.26
C VAL A 10 -20.47 7.28 -24.76
N LEU A 11 -21.44 6.48 -24.31
CA LEU A 11 -21.54 6.06 -22.91
C LEU A 11 -20.34 5.19 -22.49
N ALA A 12 -19.89 4.28 -23.36
CA ALA A 12 -18.69 3.46 -23.12
C ALA A 12 -17.38 4.27 -23.08
N LEU A 13 -17.28 5.34 -23.87
CA LEU A 13 -16.14 6.28 -23.86
C LEU A 13 -16.11 7.15 -22.60
N VAL A 14 -17.28 7.54 -22.07
CA VAL A 14 -17.37 8.28 -20.81
C VAL A 14 -17.03 7.39 -19.63
N THR A 15 -17.41 6.10 -19.62
CA THR A 15 -17.05 5.18 -18.53
C THR A 15 -15.57 4.82 -18.47
N LEU A 16 -14.85 4.84 -19.60
CA LEU A 16 -13.41 4.55 -19.64
C LEU A 16 -12.53 5.70 -19.13
N ALA A 17 -13.09 6.92 -19.06
CA ALA A 17 -12.38 8.12 -18.61
C ALA A 17 -12.47 8.37 -17.09
N ILE A 18 -13.28 7.58 -16.36
CA ILE A 18 -13.53 7.76 -14.91
C ILE A 18 -12.93 6.64 -14.06
N SER A 19 -12.09 5.77 -14.62
CA SER A 19 -11.22 4.91 -13.81
C SER A 19 -10.14 5.79 -13.19
N SER A 20 -10.50 6.56 -12.16
CA SER A 20 -9.53 6.95 -11.14
C SER A 20 -9.10 5.63 -10.52
N VAL A 21 -8.00 5.08 -11.02
CA VAL A 21 -7.25 4.08 -10.30
C VAL A 21 -6.94 4.75 -8.97
N ALA A 22 -7.57 4.30 -7.89
CA ALA A 22 -7.15 4.67 -6.55
C ALA A 22 -5.74 4.07 -6.42
N HIS A 23 -4.74 4.84 -6.82
CA HIS A 23 -3.35 4.45 -6.64
C HIS A 23 -3.15 4.32 -5.14
N ALA A 24 -2.96 3.08 -4.68
CA ALA A 24 -2.46 2.89 -3.33
C ALA A 24 -1.09 3.54 -3.28
N ASP A 25 -0.93 4.48 -2.36
CA ASP A 25 0.35 5.11 -2.07
C ASP A 25 1.31 4.06 -1.53
N THR A 26 2.59 4.25 -1.79
CA THR A 26 3.63 3.40 -1.23
C THR A 26 4.53 4.22 -0.34
N PHE A 27 4.95 3.62 0.78
CA PHE A 27 5.80 4.25 1.77
C PHE A 27 6.94 3.32 2.10
N ASP A 28 8.17 3.73 1.83
CA ASP A 28 9.32 3.03 2.33
C ASP A 28 9.46 3.29 3.82
N PHE A 29 9.55 2.22 4.60
CA PHE A 29 9.73 2.28 6.04
C PHE A 29 11.04 1.62 6.44
N SER A 30 11.59 2.11 7.54
CA SER A 30 12.69 1.47 8.27
C SER A 30 12.49 1.69 9.75
N PHE A 31 12.93 0.72 10.55
CA PHE A 31 13.02 0.87 11.99
C PHE A 31 14.30 0.22 12.52
N SER A 32 14.88 0.81 13.55
CA SER A 32 16.06 0.27 14.23
C SER A 32 15.87 0.35 15.74
N GLY A 33 15.76 -0.82 16.37
CA GLY A 33 15.90 -0.97 17.82
C GLY A 33 17.24 -1.57 18.19
N ILE A 34 17.36 -2.05 19.43
CA ILE A 34 18.60 -2.61 19.98
C ILE A 34 18.73 -4.09 19.59
N LEU A 35 17.63 -4.83 19.64
CA LEU A 35 17.59 -6.28 19.45
C LEU A 35 17.23 -6.66 18.02
N PHE A 36 16.42 -5.85 17.34
CA PHE A 36 16.03 -6.10 15.96
C PHE A 36 15.82 -4.80 15.17
N SER A 37 15.84 -4.94 13.86
CA SER A 37 15.68 -3.85 12.91
C SER A 37 14.97 -4.38 11.69
N GLY A 38 14.34 -3.51 10.91
CA GLY A 38 13.68 -3.95 9.69
C GLY A 38 13.45 -2.80 8.73
N SER A 39 13.19 -3.17 7.49
CA SER A 39 12.81 -2.21 6.46
C SER A 39 11.94 -2.87 5.41
N GLY A 40 11.22 -2.04 4.67
CA GLY A 40 10.28 -2.52 3.69
C GLY A 40 9.46 -1.40 3.07
N THR A 41 8.35 -1.79 2.46
CA THR A 41 7.41 -0.88 1.83
C THR A 41 6.00 -1.19 2.29
N PHE A 42 5.30 -0.18 2.78
CA PHE A 42 3.85 -0.21 2.99
C PHE A 42 3.13 0.20 1.72
N THR A 43 2.03 -0.48 1.44
CA THR A 43 1.02 -0.05 0.47
C THR A 43 -0.17 0.45 1.25
N ALA A 44 -0.61 1.68 1.04
CA ALA A 44 -1.65 2.31 1.84
C ALA A 44 -2.58 3.21 1.02
N THR A 45 -3.76 3.52 1.56
CA THR A 45 -4.72 4.44 0.94
C THR A 45 -5.07 5.55 1.91
N GLU A 46 -5.00 6.81 1.47
CA GLU A 46 -5.33 7.93 2.33
C GLU A 46 -6.82 7.93 2.72
N GLN A 47 -7.11 8.18 4.00
CA GLN A 47 -8.46 8.38 4.51
C GLN A 47 -8.95 9.79 4.12
N GLY A 48 -9.46 9.92 2.90
CA GLY A 48 -9.91 11.20 2.38
C GLY A 48 -8.74 12.15 2.10
N ALA A 49 -8.60 13.19 2.92
CA ALA A 49 -7.50 14.17 2.85
C ALA A 49 -7.10 14.55 4.28
N THR A 50 -6.56 13.59 5.02
CA THR A 50 -6.38 13.67 6.48
C THR A 50 -4.96 13.37 6.95
N ASP A 51 -4.01 13.12 6.03
CA ASP A 51 -2.64 12.67 6.35
C ASP A 51 -2.59 11.31 7.08
N VAL A 52 -3.73 10.62 7.17
CA VAL A 52 -3.89 9.28 7.73
C VAL A 52 -4.12 8.30 6.60
N TYR A 53 -3.35 7.21 6.60
CA TYR A 53 -3.36 6.20 5.56
C TYR A 53 -3.69 4.83 6.15
N ASP A 54 -4.64 4.15 5.53
CA ASP A 54 -4.95 2.74 5.82
C ASP A 54 -3.93 1.86 5.12
N VAL A 55 -3.06 1.21 5.88
CA VAL A 55 -2.09 0.25 5.34
C VAL A 55 -2.84 -1.02 4.94
N THR A 56 -2.72 -1.38 3.66
CA THR A 56 -3.39 -2.54 3.04
C THR A 56 -2.42 -3.63 2.61
N GLY A 57 -1.13 -3.31 2.55
CA GLY A 57 -0.07 -4.24 2.20
C GLY A 57 1.26 -3.87 2.83
N VAL A 58 2.12 -4.86 2.98
CA VAL A 58 3.48 -4.71 3.51
C VAL A 58 4.38 -5.74 2.86
N THR A 59 5.60 -5.32 2.53
CA THR A 59 6.69 -6.19 2.11
C THR A 59 7.98 -5.72 2.78
N GLY A 60 8.99 -6.58 2.87
CA GLY A 60 10.27 -6.24 3.48
C GLY A 60 10.86 -7.39 4.27
N ALA A 61 11.80 -7.08 5.15
CA ALA A 61 12.44 -8.05 6.03
C ALA A 61 12.81 -7.42 7.37
N VAL A 62 12.86 -8.28 8.39
CA VAL A 62 13.33 -7.96 9.73
C VAL A 62 14.61 -8.76 9.98
N ARG A 63 15.52 -8.19 10.75
CA ARG A 63 16.79 -8.80 11.15
C ARG A 63 16.96 -8.70 12.65
N ASP A 64 17.32 -9.82 13.25
CA ASP A 64 17.67 -9.97 14.67
C ASP A 64 19.02 -10.70 14.80
N TRP A 65 19.31 -11.20 16.01
CA TRP A 65 20.51 -11.99 16.28
C TRP A 65 20.50 -13.39 15.65
N ALA A 66 19.31 -13.95 15.36
CA ALA A 66 19.14 -15.28 14.80
C ALA A 66 19.23 -15.26 13.25
N GLY A 67 18.96 -14.13 12.61
CA GLY A 67 19.11 -13.95 11.18
C GLY A 67 18.20 -12.89 10.61
N SER A 68 17.77 -13.08 9.37
CA SER A 68 16.77 -12.23 8.72
C SER A 68 15.56 -13.07 8.32
N SER A 69 14.37 -12.52 8.57
CA SER A 69 13.08 -13.12 8.25
C SER A 69 12.28 -12.15 7.37
N ASN A 70 11.76 -12.67 6.26
CA ASN A 70 10.93 -11.87 5.36
C ASN A 70 9.58 -11.58 6.00
N ILE A 71 9.00 -10.43 5.68
CA ILE A 71 7.61 -10.11 6.01
C ILE A 71 6.72 -10.97 5.11
N SER A 72 5.81 -11.74 5.73
CA SER A 72 4.94 -12.69 5.05
C SER A 72 3.54 -12.13 4.77
N SER A 73 2.99 -11.31 5.66
CA SER A 73 1.68 -10.68 5.48
C SER A 73 1.44 -9.51 6.43
N LEU A 74 0.52 -8.62 6.06
CA LEU A 74 -0.10 -7.69 7.00
C LEU A 74 -1.00 -8.47 7.99
N ILE A 75 -0.96 -8.13 9.27
CA ILE A 75 -1.86 -8.70 10.28
C ILE A 75 -3.20 -7.97 10.23
N GLY A 76 -4.30 -8.72 10.24
CA GLY A 76 -5.65 -8.13 10.27
C GLY A 76 -5.87 -7.28 11.52
N LEU A 77 -6.84 -6.35 11.47
CA LEU A 77 -7.13 -5.42 12.55
C LEU A 77 -7.40 -6.13 13.88
N ASN A 78 -6.89 -5.56 14.98
CA ASN A 78 -7.08 -5.99 16.36
C ASN A 78 -6.67 -7.46 16.63
N ASN A 79 -5.67 -7.98 15.89
CA ASN A 79 -5.14 -9.33 16.11
C ASN A 79 -3.77 -9.34 16.80
N PHE A 80 -3.08 -8.21 16.88
CA PHE A 80 -1.84 -8.06 17.64
C PHE A 80 -1.69 -6.64 18.19
N ASN A 81 -1.45 -6.49 19.49
CA ASN A 81 -1.32 -5.18 20.17
C ASN A 81 -2.45 -4.16 19.88
N GLY A 82 -3.65 -4.63 19.53
CA GLY A 82 -4.77 -3.75 19.19
C GLY A 82 -4.61 -3.01 17.87
N ASN A 83 -3.72 -3.47 16.98
CA ASN A 83 -3.38 -2.82 15.71
C ASN A 83 -4.60 -2.39 14.89
N ASP A 84 -4.54 -1.18 14.35
CA ASP A 84 -5.55 -0.64 13.45
C ASP A 84 -4.99 -0.39 12.04
N ASN A 85 -3.69 -0.65 11.85
CA ASN A 85 -2.95 -0.51 10.62
C ASN A 85 -2.99 0.90 10.03
N LYS A 86 -3.01 1.93 10.88
CA LYS A 86 -2.94 3.31 10.46
C LYS A 86 -1.52 3.85 10.42
N LEU A 87 -1.19 4.54 9.35
CA LEU A 87 0.03 5.31 9.17
C LEU A 87 -0.32 6.81 9.12
N ILE A 88 0.42 7.63 9.84
CA ILE A 88 0.29 9.09 9.87
C ILE A 88 1.50 9.67 9.14
N PHE A 89 1.30 10.32 7.99
CA PHE A 89 2.38 10.91 7.20
C PHE A 89 2.01 12.33 6.75
N PRO A 90 2.84 13.36 7.02
CA PRO A 90 4.28 13.34 7.32
C PRO A 90 4.65 13.07 8.78
N GLY A 91 3.68 12.68 9.61
CA GLY A 91 3.85 12.40 11.02
C GLY A 91 3.58 13.62 11.92
N VAL A 92 3.15 13.36 13.16
CA VAL A 92 2.89 14.42 14.15
C VAL A 92 4.01 14.38 15.19
N ALA A 93 4.75 15.47 15.35
CA ALA A 93 5.92 15.54 16.24
C ALA A 93 6.97 14.43 15.95
N SER A 94 7.18 14.11 14.67
CA SER A 94 8.06 13.03 14.18
C SER A 94 7.59 11.62 14.53
N LYS A 95 6.28 11.43 14.70
CA LYS A 95 5.68 10.12 14.97
C LYS A 95 4.75 9.73 13.84
N PHE A 96 4.91 8.50 13.37
CA PHE A 96 4.19 8.00 12.21
C PHE A 96 3.06 7.04 12.56
N PHE A 97 2.95 6.63 13.82
CA PHE A 97 1.93 5.68 14.27
C PHE A 97 1.21 6.22 15.50
N ASP A 98 0.00 5.72 15.74
CA ASP A 98 -0.67 5.87 17.04
C ASP A 98 -0.35 4.66 17.94
N ALA A 99 -1.05 4.55 19.07
CA ALA A 99 -0.83 3.47 20.04
C ALA A 99 -1.19 2.07 19.49
N ALA A 100 -2.09 1.99 18.51
CA ALA A 100 -2.48 0.74 17.89
C ALA A 100 -1.46 0.33 16.82
N GLY A 101 -1.15 1.23 15.89
CA GLY A 101 -0.08 1.08 14.92
C GLY A 101 -0.31 0.00 13.86
N VAL A 102 0.78 -0.39 13.17
CA VAL A 102 0.77 -1.32 12.02
C VAL A 102 1.44 -2.63 12.39
N SER A 103 0.70 -3.73 12.24
CA SER A 103 1.19 -5.08 12.54
C SER A 103 1.41 -5.94 11.30
N PHE A 104 2.48 -6.73 11.28
CA PHE A 104 2.80 -7.65 10.19
C PHE A 104 3.48 -8.93 10.68
N ALA A 105 3.23 -10.02 9.96
CA ALA A 105 3.80 -11.33 10.23
C ALA A 105 5.13 -11.51 9.48
N LEU A 106 6.01 -12.31 10.06
CA LEU A 106 7.27 -12.75 9.47
C LEU A 106 7.16 -14.21 9.02
N ALA A 107 8.07 -14.64 8.14
CA ALA A 107 8.08 -15.98 7.58
C ALA A 107 8.48 -17.07 8.61
N ASP A 108 9.19 -16.70 9.66
CA ASP A 108 9.53 -17.55 10.80
C ASP A 108 8.42 -17.62 11.86
N GLY A 109 7.28 -16.97 11.60
CA GLY A 109 6.07 -17.01 12.41
C GLY A 109 5.94 -15.86 13.40
N ASP A 110 7.01 -15.12 13.69
CA ASP A 110 6.96 -13.97 14.58
C ASP A 110 6.10 -12.85 13.97
N VAL A 111 5.59 -11.97 14.83
CA VAL A 111 4.79 -10.81 14.43
C VAL A 111 5.44 -9.54 14.95
N ILE A 112 5.37 -8.46 14.19
CA ILE A 112 5.88 -7.14 14.60
C ILE A 112 4.71 -6.17 14.64
N ASN A 113 4.71 -5.26 15.62
CA ASN A 113 3.89 -4.06 15.61
C ASN A 113 4.79 -2.83 15.69
N LEU A 114 4.60 -1.87 14.79
CA LEU A 114 5.19 -0.54 14.88
C LEU A 114 4.13 0.42 15.42
N ASN A 115 4.36 1.02 16.59
CA ASN A 115 3.37 1.90 17.25
C ASN A 115 4.03 3.05 18.05
N ASP A 116 3.23 4.02 18.49
CA ASP A 116 3.62 5.04 19.46
C ASP A 116 3.08 4.68 20.84
N SER A 117 3.95 4.20 21.73
CA SER A 117 3.61 3.86 23.10
C SER A 117 4.31 4.80 24.08
N TRP A 118 3.61 5.31 25.09
CA TRP A 118 4.19 6.19 26.12
C TRP A 118 4.98 7.40 25.58
N GLY A 119 4.61 7.89 24.40
CA GLY A 119 5.22 9.09 23.84
C GLY A 119 6.46 8.84 22.99
N SER A 120 6.85 7.59 22.72
CA SER A 120 7.94 7.23 21.81
C SER A 120 7.48 6.17 20.81
N GLU A 121 8.16 6.09 19.66
CA GLU A 121 7.93 5.01 18.71
C GLU A 121 8.60 3.70 19.18
N TYR A 122 7.86 2.60 19.06
CA TYR A 122 8.29 1.27 19.46
C TYR A 122 8.17 0.31 18.29
N ALA A 123 9.07 -0.67 18.29
CA ALA A 123 8.88 -1.92 17.59
C ALA A 123 8.61 -3.00 18.65
N VAL A 124 7.50 -3.72 18.51
CA VAL A 124 7.13 -4.81 19.42
C VAL A 124 7.15 -6.10 18.63
N ILE A 125 8.07 -7.00 18.96
CA ILE A 125 8.07 -8.36 18.41
C ILE A 125 7.24 -9.28 19.30
N GLY A 126 6.41 -10.10 18.67
CA GLY A 126 5.54 -11.10 19.27
C GLY A 126 5.72 -12.45 18.62
N ALA A 127 5.30 -13.45 19.37
CA ALA A 127 5.63 -14.86 19.24
C ALA A 127 4.94 -15.62 18.07
N PRO A 128 5.51 -16.79 17.69
CA PRO A 128 5.37 -18.00 18.50
C PRO A 128 6.47 -18.23 19.55
N LYS A 129 7.51 -17.39 19.61
CA LYS A 129 8.61 -17.44 20.61
C LYS A 129 8.25 -17.04 22.08
N GLY A 130 6.97 -17.04 22.45
CA GLY A 130 6.47 -16.92 23.83
C GLY A 130 6.68 -15.58 24.58
N LEU A 131 7.37 -14.58 24.02
CA LEU A 131 7.61 -13.30 24.69
C LEU A 131 7.28 -12.12 23.76
N SER A 132 6.50 -11.16 24.25
CA SER A 132 6.36 -9.84 23.63
C SER A 132 7.50 -8.95 24.12
N LEU A 133 8.36 -8.52 23.21
CA LEU A 133 9.50 -7.66 23.52
C LEU A 133 9.28 -6.29 22.87
N PRO A 134 8.78 -5.29 23.63
CA PRO A 134 8.77 -3.91 23.17
C PRO A 134 10.16 -3.31 23.29
N GLU A 135 10.63 -2.66 22.23
CA GLU A 135 11.80 -1.79 22.30
C GLU A 135 11.54 -0.45 21.64
N VAL A 136 12.13 0.60 22.21
CA VAL A 136 12.15 1.91 21.57
C VAL A 136 12.91 1.77 20.27
N ALA A 137 12.31 2.22 19.18
CA ALA A 137 12.89 2.14 17.85
C ALA A 137 12.95 3.51 17.21
N THR A 138 14.02 3.78 16.47
CA THR A 138 14.03 4.91 15.54
C THR A 138 13.30 4.49 14.28
N ILE A 139 12.22 5.18 13.90
CA ILE A 139 11.45 4.88 12.70
C ILE A 139 11.67 5.98 11.65
N GLY A 140 11.83 5.57 10.40
CA GLY A 140 11.82 6.45 9.24
C GLY A 140 10.77 6.02 8.24
N ILE A 141 9.94 6.96 7.80
CA ILE A 141 8.94 6.78 6.74
C ILE A 141 9.21 7.79 5.61
N ALA A 142 9.24 7.30 4.38
CA ALA A 142 9.33 8.12 3.18
C ALA A 142 8.18 7.76 2.24
N LYS A 143 7.38 8.75 1.82
CA LYS A 143 6.35 8.55 0.80
C LYS A 143 7.01 8.45 -0.58
N ASN A 144 6.74 7.37 -1.29
CA ASN A 144 7.23 7.17 -2.65
C ASN A 144 6.30 7.94 -3.59
N SER A 145 6.88 8.65 -4.57
CA SER A 145 6.07 9.32 -5.57
C SER A 145 5.38 8.27 -6.45
N PRO A 146 4.11 8.49 -6.83
CA PRO A 146 3.42 7.57 -7.74
C PRO A 146 4.24 7.48 -9.03
N VAL A 147 4.67 6.26 -9.38
CA VAL A 147 5.29 6.00 -10.67
C VAL A 147 4.21 6.20 -11.72
N PRO A 148 4.36 7.14 -12.67
CA PRO A 148 3.37 7.34 -13.72
C PRO A 148 3.14 6.03 -14.47
N GLU A 149 1.88 5.66 -14.68
CA GLU A 149 1.58 4.47 -15.47
C GLU A 149 2.27 4.57 -16.83
N PRO A 150 2.88 3.47 -17.32
CA PRO A 150 3.55 3.53 -18.60
C PRO A 150 2.52 3.86 -19.68
N SER A 151 2.86 4.85 -20.51
CA SER A 151 2.03 5.34 -21.62
C SER A 151 1.60 4.25 -22.61
N SER A 152 2.21 3.07 -22.53
CA SER A 152 1.82 1.85 -23.23
C SER A 152 0.41 1.38 -22.90
N LEU A 153 -0.13 1.59 -21.70
CA LEU A 153 -1.52 1.24 -21.38
C LEU A 153 -2.51 2.14 -22.12
N ALA A 154 -2.28 3.44 -22.12
CA ALA A 154 -3.05 4.41 -22.90
C ALA A 154 -2.90 4.15 -24.40
N LEU A 155 -1.69 3.83 -24.87
CA LEU A 155 -1.41 3.49 -26.26
C LEU A 155 -2.09 2.18 -26.69
N PHE A 156 -2.11 1.16 -25.82
CA PHE A 156 -2.81 -0.09 -26.06
C PHE A 156 -4.32 0.14 -26.17
N GLY A 157 -4.90 0.91 -25.24
CA GLY A 157 -6.31 1.29 -25.28
C GLY A 157 -6.67 2.03 -26.57
N THR A 158 -5.92 3.08 -26.91
CA THR A 158 -6.14 3.86 -28.15
C THR A 158 -5.87 3.04 -29.41
N GLY A 159 -4.90 2.13 -29.40
CA GLY A 159 -4.59 1.21 -30.49
C GLY A 159 -5.76 0.28 -30.83
N ILE A 160 -6.41 -0.31 -29.81
CA ILE A 160 -7.62 -1.14 -30.01
C ILE A 160 -8.74 -0.33 -30.66
N PHE A 161 -8.97 0.92 -30.22
CA PHE A 161 -9.96 1.78 -30.83
C PHE A 161 -9.63 2.15 -32.28
N GLY A 162 -8.35 2.42 -32.58
CA GLY A 162 -7.88 2.66 -33.94
C GLY A 162 -8.18 1.48 -34.88
N ILE A 163 -7.92 0.26 -34.41
CA ILE A 163 -8.23 -0.98 -35.17
C ILE A 163 -9.74 -1.15 -35.36
N ALA A 164 -10.55 -0.95 -34.32
CA ALA A 164 -12.01 -1.04 -34.41
C ALA A 164 -12.59 -0.01 -35.41
N GLY A 165 -12.04 1.21 -35.43
CA GLY A 165 -12.39 2.24 -36.40
C GLY A 165 -12.09 1.85 -37.84
N ALA A 166 -10.89 1.30 -38.08
CA ALA A 166 -10.46 0.85 -39.41
C ALA A 166 -11.33 -0.29 -39.97
N ILE A 167 -11.69 -1.27 -39.13
CA ILE A 167 -12.58 -2.38 -39.52
C ILE A 167 -13.97 -1.86 -39.91
N ARG A 168 -14.52 -0.89 -39.17
CA ARG A 168 -15.83 -0.31 -39.46
C ARG A 168 -15.85 0.48 -40.76
N LEU A 169 -14.76 1.19 -41.10
CA LEU A 169 -14.60 1.86 -42.38
C LEU A 169 -14.61 0.85 -43.53
N LYS A 170 -13.86 -0.26 -43.39
CA LYS A 170 -13.78 -1.31 -44.41
C LYS A 170 -15.13 -1.97 -44.69
N LEU A 171 -15.95 -2.23 -43.67
CA LEU A 171 -17.29 -2.81 -43.82
C LEU A 171 -18.33 -1.85 -44.43
N ARG A 172 -18.03 -0.54 -44.51
CA ARG A 172 -18.96 0.47 -45.06
C ARG A 172 -18.67 0.81 -46.53
N PHE A 173 -17.45 0.54 -47.00
CA PHE A 173 -16.98 0.86 -48.34
C PHE A 173 -16.57 -0.38 -49.16
N GLY A 174 -16.87 -1.58 -48.65
CA GLY A 174 -16.67 -2.86 -49.33
C GLY A 174 -17.99 -3.55 -49.65
#